data_AF-A0A6N8HN84-F1
#
_entry.id   AF-A0A6N8HN84-F1
#
_cell.length_a   1.000
_cell.length_b   1.000
_cell.length_c   1.000
_cell.angle_alpha   90.00
_cell.angle_beta   90.00
_cell.angle_gamma   90.00
#
_symmetry.space_group_name_H-M   'P 1'
#
loop_
_entity.id
_entity.type
_entity.pdbx_description
1 polymer ?
#
loop_
_entity_poly.entity_id
_entity_poly.type
_entity_poly.pdbx_seq_one_letter_code
_entity_poly.pdbx_strand_id
1 'polypeptide(L)' 'MSAWMFWVIIALITVVLLYAIFSIYMKKPVGLYISAGFHVVMGALTLPSIGLYVLGLAVIEIIVGVSMTAKYRRGRS' A
#
# COMPACT_ATOMS: atom_id res chain seq x y z
N MET A 1 10.78 21.69 0.25
CA MET A 1 9.69 21.20 -0.61
C MET A 1 8.72 22.33 -0.87
N SER A 2 8.35 22.61 -2.12
CA SER A 2 7.30 23.60 -2.39
C SER A 2 5.95 23.04 -1.95
N ALA A 3 5.01 23.90 -1.55
CA ALA A 3 3.69 23.48 -1.09
C ALA A 3 2.96 22.58 -2.12
N TRP A 4 3.16 22.86 -3.42
CA TRP A 4 2.59 22.07 -4.50
C TRP A 4 3.11 20.62 -4.54
N MET A 5 4.43 20.41 -4.36
CA MET A 5 5.00 19.05 -4.34
C MET A 5 4.47 18.21 -3.17
N PHE A 6 4.23 18.83 -2.01
CA PHE A 6 3.63 18.14 -0.86
C PHE A 6 2.22 17.63 -1.17
N TRP A 7 1.39 18.45 -1.81
CA TRP A 7 0.04 18.04 -2.22
C TRP A 7 0.05 16.91 -3.25
N VAL A 8 1.00 16.92 -4.21
CA VAL A 8 1.16 15.85 -5.19
C VAL A 8 1.53 14.53 -4.51
N ILE A 9 2.46 14.56 -3.54
CA ILE A 9 2.86 13.36 -2.78
C ILE A 9 1.67 12.79 -2.01
N ILE A 10 0.89 13.63 -1.34
CA ILE A 10 -0.31 13.19 -0.62
C ILE A 10 -1.31 12.56 -1.57
N ALA A 11 -1.60 13.21 -2.70
CA ALA A 11 -2.53 12.69 -3.69
C ALA A 11 -2.09 11.30 -4.21
N LEU A 12 -0.79 11.13 -4.47
CA LEU A 12 -0.22 9.84 -4.88
C LEU A 12 -0.39 8.76 -3.80
N ILE A 13 -0.06 9.07 -2.54
CA ILE A 13 -0.26 8.13 -1.41
C ILE A 13 -1.74 7.74 -1.30
N THR A 14 -2.65 8.72 -1.42
CA THR A 14 -4.09 8.45 -1.36
C THR A 14 -4.57 7.56 -2.50
N VAL A 15 -4.12 7.78 -3.74
CA VAL A 15 -4.48 6.94 -4.89
C VAL A 15 -3.98 5.51 -4.72
N VAL A 16 -2.74 5.33 -4.25
CA VAL A 16 -2.16 4.00 -3.97
C VAL A 16 -2.96 3.28 -2.88
N LEU A 17 -3.33 3.98 -1.81
CA LEU A 17 -4.19 3.42 -0.75
C LEU A 17 -5.58 3.00 -1.27
N LEU A 18 -6.21 3.81 -2.13
CA LEU A 18 -7.48 3.45 -2.76
C LEU A 18 -7.34 2.19 -3.63
N TYR A 19 -6.22 2.05 -4.34
CA TYR A 19 -5.90 0.85 -5.11
C TYR A 19 -5.74 -0.39 -4.22
N ALA A 20 -5.10 -0.28 -3.05
CA ALA A 20 -5.05 -1.36 -2.07
C ALA A 20 -6.43 -1.79 -1.59
N ILE A 21 -7.28 -0.83 -1.22
CA ILE A 21 -8.66 -1.09 -0.77
C ILE A 21 -9.46 -1.79 -1.88
N PHE A 22 -9.35 -1.31 -3.12
CA PHE A 22 -9.98 -1.94 -4.28
C PHE A 22 -9.47 -3.36 -4.51
N SER A 23 -8.17 -3.60 -4.33
CA SER A 23 -7.57 -4.93 -4.47
C SER A 23 -8.08 -5.91 -3.41
N ILE A 24 -8.33 -5.44 -2.18
CA ILE A 24 -8.99 -6.23 -1.12
C ILE A 24 -10.40 -6.60 -1.55
N TYR A 25 -11.19 -5.62 -2.00
CA TYR A 25 -12.57 -5.82 -2.46
C TYR A 25 -12.66 -6.86 -3.58
N MET A 26 -11.75 -6.76 -4.56
CA MET A 26 -11.66 -7.68 -5.70
C MET A 26 -11.00 -9.02 -5.35
N LYS A 27 -10.60 -9.24 -4.09
CA LYS A 27 -9.89 -10.43 -3.61
C LYS A 27 -8.59 -10.72 -4.40
N LYS A 28 -7.89 -9.68 -4.83
CA LYS A 28 -6.64 -9.77 -5.62
C LYS A 28 -5.43 -9.48 -4.73
N PRO A 29 -4.80 -10.50 -4.11
CA PRO A 29 -3.65 -10.29 -3.22
C PRO A 29 -2.45 -9.66 -3.93
N VAL A 30 -2.30 -9.90 -5.24
CA VAL A 30 -1.23 -9.28 -6.05
C VAL A 30 -1.28 -7.75 -6.01
N GLY A 31 -2.48 -7.16 -6.01
CA GLY A 31 -2.64 -5.71 -5.93
C GLY A 31 -2.14 -5.11 -4.61
N LEU A 32 -2.22 -5.87 -3.51
CA LEU A 32 -1.68 -5.44 -2.22
C LEU A 32 -0.15 -5.42 -2.21
N TYR A 33 0.50 -6.39 -2.85
CA TYR A 33 1.96 -6.39 -2.97
C TYR A 33 2.46 -5.24 -3.85
N ILE A 34 1.73 -4.93 -4.93
CA ILE A 34 2.04 -3.77 -5.78
C ILE A 34 1.89 -2.48 -4.98
N SER A 35 0.77 -2.29 -4.27
CA SER A 35 0.53 -1.13 -3.42
C SER A 35 1.62 -0.96 -2.36
N ALA A 36 1.97 -2.05 -1.68
CA ALA A 36 3.04 -2.06 -0.68
C ALA A 36 4.38 -1.62 -1.27
N GLY A 37 4.72 -2.06 -2.49
CA GLY A 37 5.93 -1.59 -3.18
C GLY A 37 5.93 -0.08 -3.39
N PHE A 38 4.81 0.50 -3.84
CA PHE A 38 4.67 1.95 -3.99
C PHE A 38 4.77 2.69 -2.65
N HIS A 39 4.09 2.21 -1.61
CA HIS A 39 4.18 2.80 -0.28
C HIS A 39 5.57 2.66 0.36
N VAL A 40 6.32 1.60 0.07
CA VAL A 40 7.74 1.48 0.48
C VAL A 40 8.57 2.57 -0.18
N VAL A 41 8.47 2.72 -1.49
CA VAL A 41 9.24 3.72 -2.25
C VAL A 41 8.86 5.14 -1.80
N MET A 42 7.57 5.46 -1.77
CA MET A 42 7.07 6.77 -1.34
C MET A 42 7.40 7.07 0.12
N GLY A 43 7.29 6.05 0.98
CA GLY A 43 7.61 6.16 2.40
C GLY A 43 9.08 6.49 2.61
N ALA A 44 9.99 5.75 1.95
CA ALA A 44 11.43 6.03 2.02
C ALA A 44 11.79 7.44 1.52
N LEU A 45 11.18 7.89 0.42
CA LEU A 45 11.41 9.23 -0.15
C LEU A 45 10.90 10.39 0.74
N THR A 46 10.01 10.10 1.70
CA THR A 46 9.35 11.11 2.55
C THR A 46 9.71 10.99 4.02
N LEU A 47 10.72 10.18 4.36
CA LEU A 47 11.30 10.13 5.72
C LEU A 47 12.02 11.44 6.06
N PRO A 48 12.04 11.83 7.37
CA PRO A 48 11.42 11.15 8.51
C PRO A 48 9.95 11.52 8.75
N SER A 49 9.36 12.38 7.92
CA SER A 49 8.05 13.02 8.13
C SER A 49 6.88 12.03 7.95
N ILE A 50 6.03 12.21 6.95
CA ILE A 50 4.90 11.31 6.69
C ILE A 50 5.35 9.90 6.30
N GLY A 51 6.60 9.75 5.86
CA GLY A 51 7.16 8.48 5.37
C GLY A 51 7.01 7.31 6.34
N LEU A 52 7.13 7.53 7.66
CA LEU A 52 6.93 6.45 8.64
C LEU A 52 5.50 5.89 8.63
N TYR A 53 4.49 6.76 8.48
CA TYR A 53 3.10 6.33 8.37
C TYR A 53 2.86 5.55 7.08
N VAL A 54 3.46 6.01 5.97
CA VAL A 54 3.35 5.34 4.67
C VAL A 54 4.04 3.97 4.68
N LEU A 55 5.20 3.85 5.33
CA LEU A 55 5.84 2.55 5.56
C LEU A 55 4.99 1.62 6.44
N GLY A 56 4.29 2.17 7.44
CA GLY A 56 3.32 1.43 8.22
C GLY A 56 2.18 0.85 7.36
N LEU A 57 1.66 1.62 6.40
CA LEU A 57 0.67 1.14 5.44
C LEU A 57 1.22 -0.03 4.61
N ALA A 58 2.46 0.08 4.12
CA ALA A 58 3.09 -1.01 3.36
C ALA A 58 3.17 -2.32 4.17
N VAL A 59 3.53 -2.24 5.45
CA VAL A 59 3.57 -3.42 6.32
C VAL A 59 2.18 -4.06 6.45
N ILE A 60 1.14 -3.24 6.67
CA ILE A 60 -0.25 -3.73 6.76
C ILE A 60 -0.68 -4.39 5.44
N GLU A 61 -0.40 -3.77 4.31
CA GLU A 61 -0.73 -4.29 2.98
C GLU A 61 -0.08 -5.65 2.72
N ILE A 62 1.18 -5.84 3.12
CA ILE A 62 1.87 -7.13 3.03
C ILE A 62 1.18 -8.18 3.90
N ILE A 63 0.87 -7.87 5.17
CA ILE A 63 0.21 -8.80 6.10
C ILE A 63 -1.15 -9.22 5.55
N VAL A 64 -1.94 -8.28 5.04
CA VAL A 64 -3.25 -8.55 4.44
C VAL A 64 -3.09 -9.38 3.15
N GLY A 65 -2.12 -9.04 2.30
CA GLY A 65 -1.80 -9.76 1.07
C GLY A 65 -1.47 -11.23 1.31
N VAL A 66 -0.60 -11.50 2.30
CA VAL A 66 -0.24 -12.86 2.74
C VAL A 66 -1.47 -13.58 3.28
N SER A 67 -2.25 -12.93 4.14
CA SER A 67 -3.46 -13.53 4.74
C SER A 67 -4.50 -13.92 3.68
N MET A 68 -4.71 -13.07 2.68
CA MET A 68 -5.61 -13.36 1.55
C MET A 68 -5.09 -14.50 0.69
N THR A 69 -3.78 -14.51 0.40
CA THR A 69 -3.13 -15.59 -0.36
C THR A 69 -3.28 -16.94 0.35
N ALA A 70 -3.08 -16.98 1.67
CA ALA A 70 -3.24 -18.17 2.49
C ALA A 70 -4.69 -18.68 2.48
N LYS A 71 -5.69 -17.80 2.65
CA LYS A 71 -7.11 -18.15 2.57
C LYS A 71 -7.49 -18.69 1.19
N TYR A 72 -7.00 -18.08 0.12
CA TYR A 72 -7.26 -18.52 -1.25
C TYR A 72 -6.73 -19.92 -1.54
N ARG A 73 -5.54 -20.27 -1.02
CA ARG A 73 -4.99 -21.63 -1.16
C ARG A 73 -5.81 -22.67 -0.39
N ARG A 74 -6.25 -22.38 0.84
CA ARG A 74 -7.08 -23.31 1.63
C ARG A 74 -8.45 -23.58 1.01
N GLY A 75 -9.05 -22.60 0.33
CA GLY A 75 -10.34 -22.79 -0.34
C GLY A 75 -10.30 -23.64 -1.62
N ARG A 76 -9.10 -24.05 -2.06
CA ARG A 76 -8.89 -24.90 -3.24
C ARG A 76 -8.42 -26.32 -2.93
N SER A 77 -8.03 -26.60 -1.68
CA SER A 77 -7.70 -27.95 -1.21
C SER A 77 -8.94 -28.63 -0.66
#